data_AF-A0AA86PNX9-F1
#
_entry.id   AF-A0AA86PNX9-F1
#
_cell.length_a   1.000
_cell.length_b   1.000
_cell.length_c   1.000
_cell.angle_alpha   90.00
_cell.angle_beta   90.00
_cell.angle_gamma   90.00
#
_symmetry.space_group_name_H-M   'P 1'
#
loop_
_entity.id
_entity.type
_entity.pdbx_description
1 polymer ?
#
loop_
_entity_poly.entity_id
_entity_poly.type
_entity_poly.pdbx_seq_one_letter_code
_entity_poly.pdbx_strand_id
1 'polypeptide(L)'
;MTYRKRWSDAENEEFVRLLHIFQKDFNAISERMNKTYTQIRSHYYNLKQREKKTTRIPRKNSSNISSRDSLHLIVFDSDFKQK
;
A
#
# COMPACT_ATOMS: atom_id res chain seq x y z
N MET A 1 -21.62 6.97 -19.31
CA MET A 1 -21.08 6.81 -17.95
C MET A 1 -20.30 5.50 -17.88
N THR A 2 -18.96 5.55 -17.84
CA THR A 2 -18.14 4.34 -17.74
C THR A 2 -17.99 3.96 -16.27
N TYR A 3 -18.82 3.03 -15.81
CA TYR A 3 -18.69 2.44 -14.48
C TYR A 3 -17.32 1.74 -14.40
N ARG A 4 -16.31 2.42 -13.82
CA ARG A 4 -15.05 1.76 -13.48
C ARG A 4 -15.40 0.71 -12.43
N LYS A 5 -15.56 -0.55 -12.85
CA LYS A 5 -15.82 -1.69 -11.98
C LYS A 5 -14.67 -1.77 -10.98
N ARG A 6 -14.91 -1.27 -9.77
CA ARG A 6 -13.95 -1.33 -8.66
C ARG A 6 -13.79 -2.80 -8.30
N TRP A 7 -12.56 -3.23 -8.08
CA TRP A 7 -12.27 -4.55 -7.54
C TRP A 7 -12.88 -4.62 -6.15
N SER A 8 -13.68 -5.65 -5.88
CA SER A 8 -14.18 -5.89 -4.52
C SER A 8 -13.06 -6.44 -3.64
N ASP A 9 -13.20 -6.34 -2.33
CA ASP A 9 -12.21 -6.86 -1.39
C ASP A 9 -12.05 -8.39 -1.54
N ALA A 10 -13.17 -9.11 -1.76
CA ALA A 10 -13.15 -10.54 -2.06
C ALA A 10 -12.42 -10.88 -3.38
N GLU A 11 -12.63 -10.09 -4.45
CA GLU A 11 -11.90 -10.26 -5.71
C GLU A 11 -10.40 -9.98 -5.52
N ASN A 12 -10.05 -9.01 -4.69
CA ASN A 12 -8.66 -8.65 -4.41
C ASN A 12 -7.95 -9.74 -3.59
N GLU A 13 -8.60 -10.30 -2.57
CA GLU A 13 -8.06 -11.43 -1.80
C GLU A 13 -7.86 -12.68 -2.66
N GLU A 14 -8.84 -13.00 -3.51
CA GLU A 14 -8.74 -14.11 -4.47
C GLU A 14 -7.57 -13.88 -5.43
N PHE A 15 -7.43 -12.65 -5.95
CA PHE A 15 -6.31 -12.28 -6.81
C PHE A 15 -4.96 -12.46 -6.14
N VAL A 16 -4.80 -12.04 -4.88
CA VAL A 16 -3.55 -12.19 -4.13
C VAL A 16 -3.24 -13.67 -3.88
N ARG A 17 -4.24 -14.48 -3.54
CA ARG A 17 -4.08 -15.93 -3.39
C ARG A 17 -3.63 -16.59 -4.70
N LEU A 18 -4.27 -16.26 -5.81
CA LEU A 18 -3.91 -16.79 -7.13
C LEU A 18 -2.54 -16.28 -7.60
N LEU A 19 -2.19 -15.03 -7.31
CA LEU A 19 -0.86 -14.47 -7.57
C LEU A 19 0.23 -15.20 -6.79
N HIS A 20 -0.06 -15.68 -5.58
CA HIS A 20 0.89 -16.49 -4.81
C HIS A 20 1.08 -17.90 -5.39
N ILE A 21 0.00 -18.52 -5.89
CA ILE A 21 0.01 -19.87 -6.47
C ILE A 21 0.64 -19.89 -7.86
N PHE A 22 0.13 -19.03 -8.76
CA PHE A 22 0.49 -18.99 -10.18
C PHE A 22 1.55 -17.93 -10.51
N GLN A 23 2.04 -17.19 -9.51
CA GLN A 23 3.06 -16.15 -9.70
C GLN A 23 2.62 -15.12 -10.76
N LYS A 24 3.40 -14.94 -11.84
CA LYS A 24 3.10 -13.97 -12.91
C LYS A 24 2.29 -14.57 -14.07
N ASP A 25 1.69 -15.74 -13.91
CA ASP A 25 0.87 -16.36 -14.95
C ASP A 25 -0.52 -15.74 -14.99
N PHE A 26 -0.59 -14.51 -15.50
CA PHE A 26 -1.82 -13.72 -15.58
C PHE A 26 -2.91 -14.38 -16.44
N ASN A 27 -2.55 -15.27 -17.37
CA ASN A 27 -3.51 -16.05 -18.15
C ASN A 27 -4.30 -17.01 -17.25
N ALA A 28 -3.59 -17.82 -16.44
CA ALA A 28 -4.21 -18.75 -15.50
C ALA A 28 -5.08 -18.02 -14.45
N ILE A 29 -4.60 -16.86 -13.97
CA ILE A 29 -5.36 -16.02 -13.03
C ILE A 29 -6.62 -15.44 -13.71
N SER A 30 -6.52 -15.02 -14.98
CA SER A 30 -7.66 -14.47 -15.73
C SER A 30 -8.76 -15.50 -15.98
N GLU A 31 -8.38 -16.74 -16.28
CA GLU A 31 -9.32 -17.86 -16.43
C GLU A 31 -10.07 -18.14 -15.12
N ARG A 32 -9.39 -18.02 -13.98
CA ARG A 32 -9.99 -18.27 -12.67
C ARG A 32 -10.89 -17.15 -12.17
N MET A 33 -10.54 -15.89 -12.47
CA MET A 33 -11.24 -14.72 -11.94
C MET A 33 -12.35 -14.17 -12.84
N ASN A 34 -12.60 -14.78 -14.00
CA ASN A 34 -13.55 -14.27 -15.00
C ASN A 34 -13.32 -12.76 -15.31
N LYS A 35 -12.04 -12.37 -15.34
CA LYS A 35 -11.56 -11.02 -15.68
C LYS A 35 -10.69 -11.15 -16.90
N THR A 36 -10.57 -10.08 -17.69
CA THR A 36 -9.66 -10.12 -18.83
C THR A 36 -8.21 -10.00 -18.39
N TYR A 37 -7.29 -10.60 -19.16
CA TYR A 37 -5.84 -10.48 -18.96
C TYR A 37 -5.41 -9.03 -18.72
N THR A 38 -5.93 -8.08 -19.50
CA THR A 38 -5.64 -6.66 -19.38
C THR A 38 -6.05 -6.08 -18.01
N GLN A 39 -7.19 -6.52 -17.46
CA GLN A 39 -7.65 -6.11 -16.13
C GLN A 39 -6.76 -6.67 -15.03
N ILE A 40 -6.42 -7.96 -15.10
CA ILE A 40 -5.51 -8.65 -14.17
C ILE A 40 -4.14 -7.95 -14.15
N ARG A 41 -3.57 -7.73 -15.34
CA ARG A 41 -2.26 -7.09 -15.49
C ARG A 41 -2.26 -5.64 -14.98
N SER A 42 -3.28 -4.86 -15.32
CA SER A 42 -3.44 -3.49 -14.82
C SER A 42 -3.55 -3.45 -13.30
N HIS A 43 -4.32 -4.36 -12.72
CA HIS A 43 -4.49 -4.48 -11.27
C HIS A 43 -3.19 -4.82 -10.56
N TYR A 44 -2.42 -5.79 -11.07
CA TYR A 44 -1.10 -6.15 -10.56
C TYR A 44 -0.14 -4.96 -10.50
N TYR A 45 0.00 -4.21 -11.59
CA TYR A 45 0.89 -3.04 -11.60
C TYR A 45 0.40 -1.95 -10.65
N ASN A 46 -0.91 -1.73 -10.53
CA ASN A 46 -1.46 -0.77 -9.58
C ASN A 46 -1.15 -1.17 -8.13
N LEU A 47 -1.26 -2.44 -7.77
CA LEU A 47 -0.86 -2.96 -6.46
C LEU A 47 0.62 -2.73 -6.20
N LYS A 48 1.49 -3.13 -7.12
CA LYS A 48 2.94 -2.94 -6.99
C LYS A 48 3.36 -1.47 -6.85
N GLN A 49 2.64 -0.56 -7.51
CA GLN A 49 2.88 0.88 -7.39
C GLN A 49 2.39 1.44 -6.05
N ARG A 50 1.40 0.83 -5.40
CA ARG A 50 0.98 1.16 -4.03
C ARG A 50 2.02 0.69 -3.00
N GLU A 51 2.54 -0.52 -3.15
CA GLU A 51 3.58 -1.07 -2.24
C GLU A 51 4.85 -0.20 -2.23
N LYS A 52 5.28 0.30 -3.38
CA LYS A 52 6.42 1.23 -3.49
C LYS A 52 6.20 2.56 -2.77
N LYS A 53 4.95 2.98 -2.56
CA LYS A 53 4.62 4.22 -1.83
C LYS A 53 4.64 4.00 -0.32
N THR A 54 4.31 2.81 0.16
CA THR A 54 4.37 2.45 1.59
C THR A 54 5.79 2.22 2.10
N THR A 55 6.74 1.81 1.24
CA THR A 55 8.17 1.72 1.63
C THR A 55 8.90 3.07 1.55
N ARG A 56 8.23 4.14 1.09
CA ARG A 56 8.74 5.50 1.31
C ARG A 56 8.42 5.90 2.73
N ILE A 57 9.36 5.62 3.63
CA ILE A 57 9.54 6.40 4.86
C ILE A 57 9.33 7.87 4.47
N PRO A 58 8.43 8.63 5.11
CA PRO A 58 8.33 10.05 4.84
C PRO A 58 9.67 10.65 5.25
N ARG A 59 10.52 10.96 4.27
CA ARG A 59 11.68 11.81 4.48
C ARG A 59 11.10 13.18 4.85
N LYS A 60 11.04 13.48 6.14
CA LYS A 60 10.81 14.84 6.65
C LYS A 60 11.93 15.72 6.09
N ASN A 61 11.65 16.42 5.00
CA ASN A 61 12.23 17.72 4.66
C ASN A 61 11.02 18.67 4.70
N SER A 62 10.84 19.48 5.75
CA SER A 62 11.44 20.82 5.88
C SER A 62 11.34 21.54 4.53
N SER A 63 10.41 22.46 4.30
CA SER A 63 10.19 23.67 5.07
C SER A 63 8.77 24.24 4.84
N ASN A 64 8.04 24.45 5.93
CA ASN A 64 7.13 25.57 6.14
C ASN A 64 6.72 25.55 7.61
N ILE A 65 7.72 25.76 8.48
CA ILE A 65 7.46 26.26 9.83
C ILE A 65 7.06 27.71 9.62
N SER A 66 5.76 27.93 9.45
CA SER A 66 5.17 29.24 9.70
C SER A 66 5.36 29.50 11.19
N SER A 67 6.23 30.47 11.50
CA SER A 67 6.45 30.96 12.85
C SER A 67 5.14 31.42 13.47
N ARG A 68 4.54 30.60 14.34
CA ARG A 68 3.80 31.02 15.54
C ARG A 68 3.24 29.78 16.23
N ASP A 69 3.58 29.66 17.52
CA ASP A 69 2.95 28.79 18.51
C ASP A 69 3.22 27.28 18.36
N SER A 70 3.60 26.51 19.38
CA SER A 70 3.93 26.79 20.78
C SER A 70 4.59 25.52 21.34
N LEU A 71 5.38 25.71 22.40
CA LEU A 71 6.16 24.72 23.14
C LEU A 71 5.32 23.56 23.69
N HIS A 72 5.80 22.32 23.55
CA HIS A 72 5.97 21.44 24.70
C HIS A 72 7.08 20.42 24.45
N LEU A 73 8.21 20.70 25.09
CA LEU A 73 9.30 19.78 25.32
C LEU A 73 8.77 18.75 26.32
N ILE A 74 8.59 17.50 25.91
CA ILE A 74 8.56 16.40 26.88
C ILE A 74 9.93 15.74 26.79
N VAL A 75 10.83 16.23 27.63
CA VAL A 75 11.98 15.47 28.10
C VAL A 75 11.39 14.33 28.92
N PHE A 76 11.49 13.10 28.44
CA PHE A 76 11.49 11.97 29.36
C PHE A 76 12.94 11.60 29.61
N ASP A 77 13.32 11.88 30.84
CA ASP A 77 14.60 11.66 31.48
C ASP A 77 15.10 10.22 31.26
N SER A 78 16.40 10.13 30.98
CA SER A 78 17.19 8.94 31.21
C SER A 78 17.27 8.64 32.72
N ASP A 79 17.53 7.38 33.04
CA ASP A 79 17.95 6.90 34.37
C ASP A 79 16.84 6.63 35.40
N PHE A 80 16.38 5.38 35.44
CA PHE A 80 15.98 4.78 36.70
C PHE A 80 16.70 3.44 36.89
N LYS A 81 17.84 3.53 37.58
CA LYS A 81 18.59 2.42 38.14
C LYS A 81 17.93 1.92 39.44
N GLN A 82 18.26 0.67 39.79
CA GLN A 82 18.07 -0.05 41.07
C GLN A 82 16.80 -0.91 41.12
N LYS A 83 16.85 -2.20 41.47
CA LYS A 83 17.76 -2.90 42.39
C LYS A 83 17.78 -4.40 42.09
#